data_AF-A0A6I4YZE6-F1
#
_entry.id   AF-A0A6I4YZE6-F1
#
_cell.length_a   1.000
_cell.length_b   1.000
_cell.length_c   1.000
_cell.angle_alpha   90.00
_cell.angle_beta   90.00
_cell.angle_gamma   90.00
#
_symmetry.space_group_name_H-M   'P 1'
#
loop_
_entity.id
_entity.type
_entity.pdbx_description
1 polymer ?
#
loop_
_entity_poly.entity_id
_entity_poly.type
_entity_poly.pdbx_seq_one_letter_code
_entity_poly.pdbx_strand_id
1 'polypeptide(L)'
;MRTYVIRRLLLLPVTVLLLSVFSFGLVRLVPGSVVDARLSNTMGASASADPEQRAALEAHFGLDKPVHVQYVNWIGQVLTGDFGDSWLTRESIMDTFARRMPVTAQLLFLTLLLYIPIGIGTGIWSAVRRNRPDDYGIRFVTVLFLAIPNFWLATLVVLIPLVLWRYALPAPYEQLWVSPDTNLIQMIVPAAVAALSGAAVLGRLARSEMLEVLRQDYV
;
A
#
# COMPACT_ATOMS: atom_id res chain seq x y z
N MET A 1 -8.84 -23.89 16.63
CA MET A 1 -7.86 -23.61 15.55
C MET A 1 -8.27 -24.22 14.20
N ARG A 2 -8.38 -25.55 14.03
CA ARG A 2 -8.74 -26.19 12.73
C ARG A 2 -10.04 -25.67 12.09
N THR A 3 -11.15 -25.65 12.83
CA THR A 3 -12.45 -25.14 12.33
C THR A 3 -12.37 -23.67 11.89
N TYR A 4 -11.57 -22.87 12.60
CA TYR A 4 -11.34 -21.47 12.25
C TYR A 4 -10.55 -21.33 10.94
N VAL A 5 -9.46 -22.09 10.78
CA VAL A 5 -8.65 -22.09 9.55
C VAL A 5 -9.48 -22.52 8.35
N ILE A 6 -10.25 -23.62 8.47
CA ILE A 6 -11.12 -24.10 7.39
C ILE A 6 -12.17 -23.04 7.02
N ARG A 7 -12.85 -22.46 8.02
CA ARG A 7 -13.82 -21.39 7.78
C ARG A 7 -13.18 -20.18 7.07
N ARG A 8 -11.97 -19.78 7.48
CA ARG A 8 -11.23 -18.67 6.86
C ARG A 8 -10.86 -19.00 5.41
N LEU A 9 -10.34 -20.20 5.15
CA LEU A 9 -9.97 -20.65 3.80
C LEU A 9 -11.18 -20.72 2.86
N LEU A 10 -12.34 -21.14 3.36
CA LEU A 10 -13.59 -21.14 2.58
C LEU A 10 -14.13 -19.73 2.30
N LEU A 11 -13.91 -18.77 3.20
CA LEU A 11 -14.32 -17.39 3.03
C LEU A 11 -13.41 -16.61 2.06
N LEU A 12 -12.17 -17.04 1.85
CA LEU A 12 -11.21 -16.34 0.99
C LEU A 12 -11.69 -16.25 -0.47
N PRO A 13 -12.08 -17.35 -1.15
CA PRO A 13 -12.60 -17.26 -2.52
C PRO A 13 -13.82 -16.35 -2.64
N VAL A 14 -14.74 -16.40 -1.68
CA VAL A 14 -15.93 -15.55 -1.67
C VAL A 14 -15.55 -14.08 -1.54
N THR A 15 -14.59 -13.77 -0.66
CA THR A 15 -14.12 -12.40 -0.44
C THR A 15 -13.41 -11.86 -1.69
N VAL A 16 -12.54 -12.66 -2.28
CA VAL A 16 -11.81 -12.30 -3.51
C VAL A 16 -12.78 -12.12 -4.68
N LEU A 17 -13.78 -12.99 -4.80
CA LEU A 17 -14.81 -12.87 -5.83
C LEU A 17 -15.60 -11.58 -5.67
N LEU A 18 -16.14 -11.31 -4.48
CA LEU A 18 -16.89 -10.08 -4.20
C LEU A 18 -16.05 -8.83 -4.45
N LEU A 19 -14.80 -8.82 -3.98
CA LEU A 19 -13.86 -7.72 -4.22
C LEU A 19 -13.60 -7.53 -5.71
N SER A 20 -13.41 -8.62 -6.47
CA SER A 20 -13.16 -8.56 -7.90
C SER A 20 -14.36 -8.01 -8.68
N VAL A 21 -15.58 -8.43 -8.36
CA VAL A 21 -16.82 -7.91 -8.97
C VAL A 21 -16.95 -6.42 -8.64
N PHE A 22 -16.72 -6.06 -7.38
CA PHE A 22 -16.78 -4.67 -6.94
C PHE A 22 -15.73 -3.79 -7.65
N SER A 23 -14.46 -4.20 -7.69
CA SER A 23 -13.39 -3.50 -8.38
C SER A 23 -13.66 -3.37 -9.89
N PHE A 24 -14.13 -4.45 -10.52
CA PHE A 24 -14.53 -4.44 -11.93
C PHE A 24 -15.68 -3.48 -12.20
N GLY A 25 -16.67 -3.42 -11.30
CA GLY A 25 -17.76 -2.46 -11.35
C GLY A 25 -17.27 -1.02 -11.19
N LEU A 26 -16.41 -0.76 -10.20
CA LEU A 26 -15.85 0.58 -9.96
C LEU A 26 -15.14 1.16 -11.18
N VAL A 27 -14.31 0.36 -11.86
CA VAL A 27 -13.61 0.81 -13.07
C VAL A 27 -14.58 1.24 -14.17
N ARG A 28 -15.76 0.61 -14.27
CA ARG A 28 -16.79 0.96 -15.27
C ARG A 28 -17.64 2.16 -14.90
N LEU A 29 -17.68 2.52 -13.62
CA LEU A 29 -18.39 3.72 -13.14
C LEU A 29 -17.56 4.98 -13.38
N VAL A 30 -16.25 4.85 -13.58
CA VAL A 30 -15.39 5.99 -13.93
C VAL A 30 -15.78 6.50 -15.32
N PRO A 31 -16.14 7.79 -15.47
CA PRO A 31 -16.45 8.36 -16.77
C PRO A 31 -15.21 8.37 -17.67
N GLY A 32 -15.38 7.91 -18.91
CA GLY A 32 -14.31 7.73 -19.90
C GLY A 32 -13.95 6.26 -20.10
N SER A 33 -13.62 5.89 -21.34
CA SER A 33 -13.19 4.55 -21.71
C SER A 33 -11.70 4.52 -22.11
N VAL A 34 -11.09 3.33 -22.08
CA VAL A 34 -9.74 3.11 -22.63
C VAL A 34 -9.68 3.53 -24.10
N VAL A 35 -10.79 3.38 -24.82
CA VAL A 35 -10.96 3.80 -26.21
C VAL A 35 -10.89 5.33 -26.32
N ASP A 36 -11.59 6.05 -25.44
CA ASP A 36 -11.51 7.52 -25.39
C ASP A 36 -10.10 8.02 -25.09
N ALA A 37 -9.42 7.41 -24.11
CA ALA A 37 -8.05 7.76 -23.75
C ALA A 37 -7.03 7.43 -24.84
N ARG A 38 -7.23 6.33 -25.60
CA ARG A 38 -6.36 5.98 -26.74
C ARG A 38 -6.56 6.93 -27.91
N LEU A 39 -7.82 7.27 -28.23
CA LEU A 39 -8.15 8.18 -29.32
C LEU A 39 -7.66 9.60 -29.02
N SER A 40 -7.83 10.09 -27.78
CA SER A 40 -7.34 11.41 -27.37
C SER A 40 -5.81 11.52 -27.43
N ASN A 41 -5.08 10.48 -27.00
CA ASN A 41 -3.61 10.47 -27.00
C ASN A 41 -3.01 10.29 -28.40
N THR A 42 -3.74 9.67 -29.33
CA THR A 42 -3.22 9.39 -30.68
C THR A 42 -3.54 10.51 -31.67
N MET A 43 -4.68 11.20 -31.52
CA MET A 43 -5.16 12.12 -32.56
C MET A 43 -5.16 13.61 -32.16
N GLY A 44 -4.83 13.95 -30.91
CA GLY A 44 -4.94 15.32 -30.41
C GLY A 44 -6.40 15.82 -30.40
N ALA A 45 -6.63 17.02 -29.84
CA ALA A 45 -7.97 17.59 -29.63
C ALA A 45 -8.79 17.89 -30.91
N SER A 46 -8.34 17.47 -32.09
CA SER A 46 -8.85 17.92 -33.39
C SER A 46 -9.34 16.80 -34.32
N ALA A 47 -9.35 15.54 -33.91
CA ALA A 47 -9.98 14.48 -34.71
C ALA A 47 -11.24 14.00 -34.02
N SER A 48 -12.39 14.30 -34.62
CA SER A 48 -13.59 13.50 -34.48
C SER A 48 -13.18 12.03 -34.66
N ALA A 49 -13.30 11.23 -33.61
CA ALA A 49 -13.00 9.80 -33.64
C ALA A 49 -13.75 9.17 -34.81
N ASP A 50 -13.00 8.59 -35.76
CA ASP A 50 -13.57 7.77 -36.82
C ASP A 50 -14.40 6.65 -36.15
N PRO A 51 -15.74 6.63 -36.35
CA PRO A 51 -16.61 5.66 -35.68
C PRO A 51 -16.18 4.21 -35.95
N GLU A 52 -15.57 3.94 -37.09
CA GLU A 52 -15.04 2.62 -37.43
C GLU A 52 -13.82 2.25 -36.58
N GLN A 53 -12.90 3.18 -36.34
CA GLN A 53 -11.74 2.95 -35.47
C GLN A 53 -12.16 2.76 -34.01
N ARG A 54 -13.18 3.50 -33.57
CA ARG A 54 -13.76 3.33 -32.24
C ARG A 54 -14.36 1.92 -32.09
N ALA A 55 -15.22 1.51 -33.02
CA ALA A 55 -15.85 0.19 -32.99
C ALA A 55 -14.81 -0.95 -33.05
N ALA A 56 -13.76 -0.80 -33.84
CA ALA A 56 -12.65 -1.75 -33.90
C ALA A 56 -11.91 -1.88 -32.55
N LEU A 57 -11.67 -0.76 -31.86
CA LEU A 57 -11.04 -0.76 -30.54
C LEU A 57 -11.97 -1.33 -29.46
N GLU A 58 -13.26 -1.01 -29.49
CA GLU A 58 -14.25 -1.57 -28.58
C GLU A 58 -14.34 -3.09 -28.73
N ALA A 59 -14.39 -3.59 -29.97
CA ALA A 59 -14.35 -5.03 -30.25
C ALA A 59 -13.04 -5.69 -29.82
N HIS A 60 -11.89 -5.03 -30.05
CA HIS A 60 -10.58 -5.53 -29.62
C HIS A 60 -10.48 -5.69 -28.10
N PHE A 61 -11.05 -4.77 -27.33
CA PHE A 61 -11.11 -4.85 -25.87
C PHE A 61 -12.32 -5.63 -25.33
N GLY A 62 -13.18 -6.14 -26.21
CA GLY A 62 -14.41 -6.85 -25.82
C GLY A 62 -15.43 -5.96 -25.11
N LEU A 63 -15.33 -4.63 -25.26
CA LEU A 63 -16.23 -3.65 -24.64
C LEU A 63 -17.63 -3.66 -25.28
N ASP A 64 -17.74 -4.22 -26.48
CA ASP A 64 -18.97 -4.48 -27.23
C ASP A 64 -19.82 -5.61 -26.63
N LYS A 65 -19.26 -6.46 -25.77
CA LYS A 65 -19.94 -7.62 -25.17
C LYS A 65 -20.79 -7.23 -23.94
N PRO A 66 -21.79 -8.02 -23.54
CA PRO A 66 -22.48 -7.82 -22.27
C PRO A 66 -21.52 -7.84 -21.06
N VAL A 67 -21.77 -6.99 -20.06
CA VAL A 67 -20.87 -6.77 -18.91
C VAL A 67 -20.49 -8.07 -18.19
N HIS A 68 -21.42 -9.01 -18.05
CA HIS A 68 -21.16 -10.30 -17.41
C HIS A 68 -20.19 -11.17 -18.23
N VAL A 69 -20.26 -11.12 -19.56
CA VAL A 69 -19.31 -11.83 -20.45
C VAL A 69 -17.93 -11.21 -20.34
N GLN A 70 -17.84 -9.88 -20.28
CA GLN A 70 -16.57 -9.17 -20.07
C GLN A 70 -15.92 -9.58 -18.75
N TYR A 71 -16.70 -9.70 -17.67
CA TYR A 71 -16.21 -10.14 -16.37
C TYR A 71 -15.70 -11.58 -16.40
N VAL A 72 -16.48 -12.50 -16.99
CA VAL A 72 -16.11 -13.93 -17.08
C VAL A 72 -14.83 -14.12 -17.90
N ASN A 73 -14.68 -13.39 -19.02
CA ASN A 73 -13.47 -13.45 -19.83
C ASN A 73 -12.26 -12.91 -19.05
N TRP A 74 -12.42 -11.76 -18.38
CA TRP A 74 -11.36 -11.14 -17.60
C TRP A 74 -10.91 -12.02 -16.43
N ILE A 75 -11.84 -12.55 -15.64
CA ILE A 75 -11.48 -13.43 -14.52
C ILE A 75 -10.88 -14.75 -15.01
N GLY A 76 -11.31 -15.26 -16.17
CA GLY A 76 -10.72 -16.43 -16.80
C GLY A 76 -9.23 -16.23 -17.13
N GLN A 77 -8.88 -15.10 -17.73
CA GLN A 77 -7.48 -14.74 -18.02
C GLN A 77 -6.66 -14.62 -16.73
N VAL A 78 -7.19 -13.89 -15.74
CA VAL A 78 -6.53 -13.70 -14.43
C VAL A 78 -6.26 -15.04 -13.73
N LEU A 79 -7.21 -15.99 -13.79
CA LEU A 79 -7.05 -17.32 -13.20
C LEU A 79 -5.99 -18.16 -13.92
N THR A 80 -5.72 -17.90 -15.20
CA THR A 80 -4.62 -18.51 -15.95
C THR A 80 -3.28 -17.80 -15.75
N GLY A 81 -3.24 -16.73 -14.96
CA GLY A 81 -2.05 -15.92 -14.72
C GLY A 81 -1.79 -14.84 -15.78
N ASP A 82 -2.72 -14.66 -16.72
CA ASP A 82 -2.66 -13.59 -17.71
C ASP A 82 -3.43 -12.36 -17.18
N PHE A 83 -2.67 -11.32 -16.82
CA PHE A 83 -3.22 -10.05 -16.36
C PHE A 83 -3.33 -9.03 -17.49
N GLY A 84 -2.83 -9.36 -18.68
CA GLY A 84 -2.71 -8.47 -19.83
C GLY A 84 -1.60 -7.42 -19.68
N ASP A 85 -1.62 -6.48 -20.62
CA ASP A 85 -0.69 -5.36 -20.69
C ASP A 85 -1.33 -4.07 -20.18
N SER A 86 -0.50 -3.21 -19.59
CA SER A 86 -0.89 -1.86 -19.21
C SER A 86 -1.19 -1.02 -20.44
N TRP A 87 -2.39 -0.45 -20.52
CA TRP A 87 -2.79 0.42 -21.63
C TRP A 87 -1.94 1.69 -21.75
N LEU A 88 -1.40 2.16 -20.62
CA LEU A 88 -0.64 3.40 -20.52
C LEU A 88 0.84 3.18 -20.82
N THR A 89 1.45 2.19 -20.20
CA THR A 89 2.90 1.93 -20.31
C THR A 89 3.25 0.88 -21.35
N ARG A 90 2.27 0.12 -21.85
CA ARG A 90 2.45 -1.01 -22.79
C ARG A 90 3.37 -2.11 -22.25
N GLU A 91 3.47 -2.23 -20.93
CA GLU A 91 4.22 -3.28 -20.25
C GLU A 91 3.27 -4.35 -19.71
N SER A 92 3.74 -5.60 -19.70
CA SER A 92 3.08 -6.72 -19.00
C SER A 92 2.84 -6.36 -17.54
N ILE A 93 1.58 -6.48 -17.11
CA ILE A 93 1.17 -6.18 -15.74
C ILE A 93 1.85 -7.16 -14.77
N MET A 94 1.97 -8.43 -15.16
CA MET A 94 2.66 -9.44 -14.35
C MET A 94 4.13 -9.07 -14.14
N ASP A 95 4.82 -8.61 -15.19
CA ASP A 95 6.23 -8.23 -15.07
C ASP A 95 6.41 -6.99 -14.20
N THR A 96 5.53 -5.99 -14.35
CA THR A 96 5.53 -4.83 -13.45
C THR A 96 5.28 -5.25 -11.99
N PHE A 97 4.35 -6.16 -11.75
CA PHE A 97 4.05 -6.68 -10.42
C PHE A 97 5.26 -7.40 -9.83
N ALA A 98 5.88 -8.31 -10.59
CA ALA A 98 7.06 -9.05 -10.18
C ALA A 98 8.24 -8.14 -9.85
N ARG A 99 8.43 -7.04 -10.60
CA ARG A 99 9.47 -6.02 -10.31
C ARG A 99 9.20 -5.23 -9.04
N ARG A 100 7.93 -4.92 -8.73
CA ARG A 100 7.56 -4.07 -7.58
C ARG A 100 7.36 -4.84 -6.28
N MET A 101 6.99 -6.12 -6.36
CA MET A 101 6.68 -6.95 -5.19
C MET A 101 7.85 -7.03 -4.18
N PRO A 102 9.12 -7.22 -4.59
CA PRO A 102 10.26 -7.18 -3.66
C PRO A 102 10.41 -5.84 -2.94
N VAL A 103 10.14 -4.71 -3.62
CA VAL A 103 10.25 -3.36 -3.04
C VAL A 103 9.22 -3.19 -1.91
N THR A 104 7.98 -3.60 -2.15
CA THR A 104 6.93 -3.57 -1.12
C THR A 104 7.24 -4.52 0.03
N ALA A 105 7.72 -5.73 -0.25
CA ALA A 105 8.08 -6.71 0.77
C ALA A 105 9.23 -6.18 1.66
N GLN A 106 10.25 -5.57 1.04
CA GLN A 106 11.36 -4.96 1.76
C GLN A 106 10.89 -3.81 2.66
N LEU A 107 10.09 -2.89 2.11
CA LEU A 107 9.55 -1.75 2.86
C LEU A 107 8.70 -2.23 4.04
N LEU A 108 7.83 -3.23 3.81
CA LEU A 108 7.04 -3.85 4.86
C LEU A 108 7.94 -4.45 5.95
N PHE A 109 8.95 -5.23 5.55
CA PHE A 109 9.86 -5.87 6.49
C PHE A 109 10.60 -4.86 7.37
N LEU A 110 11.20 -3.83 6.77
CA LEU A 110 11.89 -2.76 7.51
C LEU A 110 10.92 -1.96 8.40
N THR A 111 9.72 -1.70 7.91
CA THR A 111 8.67 -1.03 8.70
C THR A 111 8.34 -1.86 9.93
N LEU A 112 8.07 -3.16 9.79
CA LEU A 112 7.77 -4.06 10.91
C LEU A 112 8.92 -4.17 11.90
N LEU A 113 10.15 -4.24 11.38
CA LEU A 113 11.37 -4.33 12.18
C LEU A 113 11.55 -3.12 13.11
N LEU A 114 11.11 -1.93 12.69
CA LEU A 114 11.11 -0.73 13.53
C LEU A 114 9.83 -0.60 14.36
N TYR A 115 8.68 -0.86 13.74
CA TYR A 115 7.34 -0.69 14.29
C TYR A 115 7.11 -1.52 15.55
N ILE A 116 7.44 -2.83 15.50
CA ILE A 116 7.14 -3.75 16.60
C ILE A 116 8.00 -3.44 17.84
N PRO A 117 9.34 -3.34 17.75
CA PRO A 117 10.16 -3.08 18.94
C PRO A 117 9.89 -1.70 19.54
N ILE A 118 9.71 -0.67 18.71
CA ILE A 118 9.41 0.68 19.21
C ILE A 118 8.03 0.70 19.87
N GLY A 119 7.00 0.16 19.22
CA GLY A 119 5.64 0.18 19.76
C GLY A 119 5.52 -0.63 21.05
N ILE A 120 5.91 -1.90 21.02
CA ILE A 120 5.84 -2.77 22.22
C ILE A 120 6.77 -2.24 23.31
N GLY A 121 8.01 -1.88 22.98
CA GLY A 121 8.99 -1.40 23.95
C GLY A 121 8.56 -0.13 24.65
N THR A 122 8.09 0.87 23.92
CA THR A 122 7.58 2.13 24.52
C THR A 122 6.32 1.88 25.34
N GLY A 123 5.41 1.00 24.90
CA GLY A 123 4.20 0.64 25.63
C GLY A 123 4.48 -0.04 26.97
N ILE A 124 5.36 -1.05 26.97
CA ILE A 124 5.80 -1.75 28.19
C ILE A 124 6.52 -0.77 29.13
N TRP A 125 7.49 -0.02 28.61
CA TRP A 125 8.27 0.94 29.42
C TRP A 125 7.38 1.95 30.12
N SER A 126 6.49 2.57 29.34
CA SER A 126 5.51 3.54 29.82
C SER A 126 4.61 2.91 30.90
N ALA A 127 4.13 1.67 30.71
CA ALA A 127 3.24 0.98 31.67
C ALA A 127 3.94 0.66 33.00
N VAL A 128 5.14 0.08 32.96
CA VAL A 128 5.91 -0.29 34.16
C VAL A 128 6.30 0.95 34.97
N ARG A 129 6.59 2.06 34.31
CA ARG A 129 6.99 3.34 34.94
C ARG A 129 5.85 4.34 35.00
N ARG A 130 4.62 3.85 35.19
CA ARG A 130 3.40 4.66 35.22
C ARG A 130 3.57 5.88 36.15
N ASN A 131 3.13 7.04 35.68
CA ASN A 131 3.14 8.33 36.41
C ASN A 131 4.54 8.89 36.73
N ARG A 132 5.60 8.40 36.08
CA ARG A 132 6.96 8.98 36.15
C ARG A 132 7.18 10.00 35.02
N PRO A 133 8.13 10.95 35.14
CA PRO A 133 8.39 11.96 34.11
C PRO A 133 8.66 11.37 32.73
N ASP A 134 9.33 10.22 32.65
CA ASP A 134 9.60 9.52 31.41
C ASP A 134 8.33 8.91 30.77
N ASP A 135 7.36 8.44 31.58
CA ASP A 135 6.04 8.02 31.08
C ASP A 135 5.30 9.19 30.42
N TYR A 136 5.28 10.36 31.07
CA TYR A 136 4.66 11.56 30.49
C TYR A 136 5.31 11.96 29.16
N GLY A 137 6.64 11.88 29.07
CA GLY A 137 7.37 12.15 27.82
C GLY A 137 7.00 11.17 26.70
N ILE A 138 7.01 9.86 26.97
CA ILE A 138 6.63 8.84 25.98
C ILE A 138 5.18 9.04 25.52
N ARG A 139 4.26 9.30 26.45
CA ARG A 139 2.84 9.55 26.13
C ARG A 139 2.66 10.81 25.28
N PHE A 140 3.37 11.88 25.59
CA PHE A 140 3.33 13.11 24.79
C PHE A 140 3.80 12.84 23.35
N VAL A 141 4.95 12.19 23.18
CA VAL A 141 5.47 11.82 21.85
C VAL A 141 4.52 10.89 21.11
N THR A 142 3.94 9.91 21.81
CA THR A 142 2.95 8.98 21.24
C THR A 142 1.73 9.73 20.70
N VAL A 143 1.17 10.65 21.50
CA VAL A 143 0.02 11.46 21.07
C VAL A 143 0.38 12.37 19.90
N LEU A 144 1.59 12.94 19.89
CA LEU A 144 2.08 13.77 18.79
C LEU A 144 2.10 12.99 17.46
N PHE A 145 2.70 11.79 17.45
CA PHE A 145 2.73 10.94 16.24
C PHE A 145 1.37 10.39 15.83
N LEU A 146 0.43 10.24 16.77
CA LEU A 146 -0.95 9.89 16.45
C LEU A 146 -1.73 11.04 15.80
N ALA A 147 -1.42 12.29 16.16
CA ALA A 147 -2.11 13.47 15.67
C ALA A 147 -1.58 13.93 14.30
N ILE A 148 -0.32 13.61 13.99
CA ILE A 148 0.32 14.02 12.74
C ILE A 148 -0.10 13.08 11.58
N PRO A 149 -0.62 13.62 10.46
CA PRO A 149 -0.88 12.80 9.28
C PRO A 149 0.41 12.22 8.67
N ASN A 150 0.39 10.94 8.30
CA ASN A 150 1.56 10.24 7.74
C ASN A 150 2.14 10.92 6.49
N PHE A 151 1.27 11.36 5.57
CA PHE A 151 1.73 12.05 4.36
C PHE A 151 2.45 13.34 4.71
N TRP A 152 1.97 14.08 5.72
CA TRP A 152 2.58 15.35 6.14
C TRP A 152 3.94 15.11 6.78
N LEU A 153 4.05 14.10 7.67
CA LEU A 153 5.33 13.70 8.24
C LEU A 153 6.33 13.26 7.16
N ALA A 154 5.88 12.44 6.20
CA ALA A 154 6.70 12.02 5.07
C ALA A 154 7.19 13.22 4.25
N THR A 155 6.31 14.19 3.97
CA THR A 155 6.67 15.42 3.27
C THR A 155 7.72 16.22 4.03
N LEU A 156 7.57 16.40 5.35
CA LEU A 156 8.57 17.14 6.15
C LEU A 156 9.92 16.44 6.19
N VAL A 157 9.93 15.11 6.32
CA VAL A 157 11.16 14.31 6.36
C VAL A 157 11.96 14.42 5.06
N VAL A 158 11.27 14.63 3.92
CA VAL A 158 11.94 14.88 2.63
C VAL A 158 12.29 16.37 2.47
N LEU A 159 11.39 17.28 2.83
CA LEU A 159 11.50 18.70 2.50
C LEU A 159 12.45 19.47 3.44
N ILE A 160 12.45 19.16 4.74
CA ILE A 160 13.32 19.86 5.70
C ILE A 160 14.80 19.65 5.35
N PRO A 161 15.29 18.41 5.10
CA PRO A 161 16.69 18.23 4.74
C PRO A 161 17.07 18.87 3.40
N LEU A 162 16.13 18.87 2.46
CA LEU A 162 16.31 19.50 1.16
C LEU A 162 16.46 21.02 1.29
N VAL A 163 15.63 21.68 2.09
CA VAL A 163 15.66 23.15 2.23
C VAL A 163 16.82 23.61 3.11
N LEU A 164 17.09 22.93 4.23
CA LEU A 164 18.09 23.37 5.20
C LEU A 164 19.52 22.96 4.83
N TRP A 165 19.70 21.74 4.31
CA TRP A 165 21.03 21.17 4.04
C TRP A 165 21.28 20.92 2.56
N ARG A 166 20.33 21.23 1.67
CA ARG A 166 20.39 20.88 0.24
C ARG A 166 20.61 19.38 0.02
N TYR A 167 20.20 18.57 1.00
CA TYR A 167 20.34 17.14 0.95
C TYR A 167 19.05 16.51 0.42
N ALA A 168 19.16 15.75 -0.66
CA ALA A 168 18.09 14.94 -1.19
C ALA A 168 18.41 13.46 -0.96
N LEU A 169 17.37 12.65 -0.75
CA LEU A 169 17.53 11.20 -0.77
C LEU A 169 18.05 10.75 -2.14
N PRO A 170 18.94 9.75 -2.20
CA PRO A 170 19.46 9.25 -3.48
C PRO A 170 18.33 8.83 -4.42
N ALA A 171 18.41 9.19 -5.70
CA ALA A 171 17.47 8.80 -6.75
C ALA A 171 18.24 8.58 -8.07
N PRO A 172 17.81 7.64 -8.95
CA PRO A 172 16.62 6.79 -8.88
C PRO A 172 16.71 5.66 -7.84
N TYR A 173 15.62 4.92 -7.63
CA TYR A 173 15.60 3.75 -6.73
C TYR A 173 16.62 2.70 -7.18
N GLU A 174 17.46 2.27 -6.25
CA GLU A 174 18.42 1.19 -6.45
C GLU A 174 17.88 -0.11 -5.87
N GLN A 175 18.09 -1.22 -6.56
CA GLN A 175 17.70 -2.53 -6.06
C GLN A 175 18.63 -2.97 -4.92
N LEU A 176 18.06 -3.64 -3.91
CA LEU A 176 18.79 -4.16 -2.75
C LEU A 176 20.01 -5.03 -3.16
N TRP A 177 19.90 -5.79 -4.25
CA TRP A 177 20.94 -6.69 -4.73
C TRP A 177 22.04 -6.01 -5.57
N VAL A 178 21.82 -4.77 -5.99
CA VAL A 178 22.75 -3.99 -6.85
C VAL A 178 23.57 -3.02 -6.00
N SER A 179 22.91 -2.25 -5.14
CA SER A 179 23.57 -1.28 -4.24
C SER A 179 22.88 -1.29 -2.89
N PRO A 180 23.22 -2.26 -2.00
CA PRO A 180 22.53 -2.47 -0.73
C PRO A 180 22.59 -1.26 0.20
N ASP A 181 23.70 -0.54 0.20
CA ASP A 181 23.97 0.66 0.99
C ASP A 181 23.04 1.82 0.59
N THR A 182 22.98 2.12 -0.71
CA THR A 182 22.13 3.17 -1.26
C THR A 182 20.66 2.82 -1.08
N ASN A 183 20.30 1.57 -1.38
CA ASN A 183 18.94 1.06 -1.21
C ASN A 183 18.48 1.13 0.26
N LEU A 184 19.34 0.80 1.23
CA LEU A 184 18.98 0.88 2.65
C LEU A 184 18.70 2.32 3.08
N ILE A 185 19.51 3.28 2.62
CA ILE A 185 19.26 4.72 2.87
C ILE A 185 17.93 5.15 2.25
N GLN A 186 17.62 4.71 1.03
CA GLN A 186 16.36 5.01 0.35
C GLN A 186 15.14 4.40 1.06
N MET A 187 15.28 3.21 1.65
CA MET A 187 14.17 2.46 2.25
C MET A 187 13.97 2.75 3.74
N ILE A 188 15.04 3.05 4.49
CA ILE A 188 14.94 3.24 5.95
C ILE A 188 14.12 4.47 6.33
N VAL A 189 14.20 5.53 5.53
CA VAL A 189 13.48 6.78 5.77
C VAL A 189 11.97 6.60 5.64
N PRO A 190 11.41 6.10 4.52
CA PRO A 190 9.98 5.82 4.43
C PRO A 190 9.53 4.72 5.41
N ALA A 191 10.38 3.71 5.67
CA ALA A 191 10.08 2.67 6.67
C ALA A 191 9.95 3.26 8.08
N ALA A 192 10.84 4.17 8.48
CA ALA A 192 10.79 4.81 9.79
C ALA A 192 9.57 5.72 9.94
N VAL A 193 9.21 6.48 8.90
CA VAL A 193 7.99 7.30 8.90
C VAL A 193 6.75 6.43 9.08
N ALA A 194 6.63 5.34 8.32
CA ALA A 194 5.52 4.40 8.46
C ALA A 194 5.52 3.72 9.84
N ALA A 195 6.71 3.35 10.34
CA ALA A 195 6.87 2.64 11.60
C ALA A 195 6.52 3.50 12.81
N LEU A 196 6.93 4.77 12.87
CA LEU A 196 6.70 5.64 14.02
C LEU A 196 5.20 5.90 14.25
N SER A 197 4.45 6.20 13.20
CA SER A 197 3.01 6.41 13.31
C SER A 197 2.27 5.15 13.73
N GLY A 198 2.66 4.00 13.17
CA GLY A 198 2.13 2.71 13.61
C GLY A 198 2.51 2.43 15.06
N ALA A 199 3.77 2.63 15.43
CA ALA A 199 4.32 2.29 16.74
C ALA A 199 3.61 3.08 17.84
N ALA A 200 3.19 4.31 17.56
CA ALA A 200 2.40 5.10 18.48
C ALA A 200 1.02 4.44 18.79
N VAL A 201 0.36 3.88 17.78
CA VAL A 201 -0.89 3.10 17.97
C VAL A 201 -0.60 1.84 18.77
N LEU A 202 0.43 1.07 18.36
CA LEU A 202 0.78 -0.19 19.00
C LEU A 202 1.22 0.01 20.46
N GLY A 203 2.02 1.03 20.75
CA GLY A 203 2.49 1.32 22.10
C GLY A 203 1.37 1.76 23.03
N ARG A 204 0.36 2.48 22.54
CA ARG A 204 -0.85 2.77 23.31
C ARG A 204 -1.63 1.50 23.67
N LEU A 205 -1.78 0.59 22.71
CA LEU A 205 -2.43 -0.71 22.95
C LEU A 205 -1.62 -1.55 23.93
N ALA A 206 -0.32 -1.74 23.67
CA ALA A 206 0.59 -2.49 24.53
C ALA A 206 0.61 -1.95 25.96
N ARG A 207 0.62 -0.62 26.14
CA ARG A 207 0.49 -0.01 27.48
C ARG A 207 -0.83 -0.40 28.16
N SER A 208 -1.95 -0.34 27.46
CA SER A 208 -3.26 -0.67 28.02
C SER A 208 -3.30 -2.11 28.54
N GLU A 209 -2.87 -3.05 27.70
CA GLU A 209 -2.80 -4.47 28.05
C GLU A 209 -1.82 -4.71 29.20
N MET A 210 -0.64 -4.09 29.17
CA MET A 210 0.34 -4.24 30.25
C MET A 210 -0.15 -3.68 31.58
N LEU A 211 -0.86 -2.56 31.58
CA LEU A 211 -1.44 -2.01 32.80
C LEU A 211 -2.54 -2.90 33.40
N GLU A 212 -3.24 -3.66 32.56
CA GLU A 212 -4.20 -4.67 33.02
C GLU A 212 -3.48 -5.88 33.62
N VAL A 213 -2.46 -6.40 32.94
CA VAL A 213 -1.65 -7.53 33.41
C VAL A 213 -0.91 -7.21 34.72
N LEU A 214 -0.34 -6.01 34.85
CA LEU A 214 0.35 -5.56 36.08
C LEU A 214 -0.59 -5.44 37.30
N ARG A 215 -1.91 -5.54 37.12
CA ARG A 215 -2.90 -5.53 38.21
C ARG A 215 -3.35 -6.94 38.62
N GLN A 216 -2.87 -7.98 37.95
CA GLN A 216 -3.25 -9.35 38.24
C GLN A 216 -2.38 -9.91 39.37
N ASP A 217 -2.96 -10.76 40.22
CA ASP A 217 -2.35 -11.23 41.47
C ASP A 217 -1.05 -12.04 41.29
N TYR A 218 -0.74 -12.49 40.07
CA TYR A 218 0.46 -13.28 39.78
C TYR A 218 1.70 -12.45 39.41
N VAL A 219 1.56 -11.11 39.33
CA VAL A 219 2.64 -10.17 39.01
C VAL A 219 3.09 -9.45 40.26
#